data_AF-A0A2P4QWY8-F1
#
_entry.id   AF-A0A2P4QWY8-F1
#
_cell.length_a   1.000
_cell.length_b   1.000
_cell.length_c   1.000
_cell.angle_alpha   90.00
_cell.angle_beta   90.00
_cell.angle_gamma   90.00
#
_symmetry.space_group_name_H-M   'P 1'
#
loop_
_entity.id
_entity.type
_entity.pdbx_description
1 polymer ?
#
loop_
_entity_poly.entity_id
_entity_poly.type
_entity_poly.pdbx_seq_one_letter_code
_entity_poly.pdbx_strand_id
1 'polypeptide(L)' 'MYRYSIIEWIPYNRFYDIKYIAKGGFGKVYKANWIDGPIDEWDDKNENWKRE' A
#
# COMPACT_ATOMS: atom_id res chain seq x y z
N MET A 1 -17.82 11.21 -4.72
CA MET A 1 -17.08 10.18 -3.97
C MET A 1 -15.89 10.87 -3.34
N TYR A 2 -15.89 11.08 -2.03
CA TYR A 2 -14.77 11.69 -1.32
C TYR A 2 -13.74 10.60 -1.07
N ARG A 3 -12.56 10.70 -1.70
CA ARG A 3 -11.41 9.89 -1.29
C ARG A 3 -10.96 10.39 0.07
N TYR A 4 -11.10 9.57 1.10
CA TYR A 4 -10.50 9.88 2.39
C TYR A 4 -8.99 9.82 2.25
N SER A 5 -8.29 10.90 2.60
CA SER A 5 -6.84 10.88 2.74
C SER A 5 -6.47 10.16 4.03
N ILE A 6 -6.38 8.84 3.96
CA ILE A 6 -5.97 7.98 5.08
C ILE A 6 -4.48 7.64 4.98
N ILE A 7 -3.83 7.53 6.14
CA ILE A 7 -2.48 6.97 6.23
C ILE A 7 -2.65 5.47 6.46
N GLU A 8 -2.11 4.67 5.54
CA GLU A 8 -2.13 3.21 5.63
C GLU A 8 -0.74 2.67 5.94
N TRP A 9 -0.61 1.94 7.06
CA TRP A 9 0.63 1.30 7.48
C TRP A 9 0.68 -0.15 6.98
N ILE A 10 1.65 -0.46 6.11
CA ILE A 10 1.73 -1.78 5.45
C ILE A 10 2.86 -2.61 6.07
N PRO A 11 2.57 -3.83 6.60
CA PRO A 11 3.60 -4.76 7.01
C PRO A 11 4.49 -5.16 5.82
N TYR A 12 5.80 -5.17 6.01
CA TYR A 12 6.77 -5.42 4.92
C TYR A 12 6.55 -6.77 4.20
N ASN A 13 6.08 -7.80 4.92
CA ASN A 13 5.80 -9.12 4.37
C ASN A 13 4.58 -9.17 3.42
N ARG A 14 3.86 -8.05 3.23
CA ARG A 14 2.81 -7.91 2.22
C ARG A 14 3.34 -7.46 0.85
N PHE A 15 4.65 -7.28 0.73
CA PHE A 15 5.32 -6.99 -0.53
C PHE A 15 6.05 -8.22 -1.07
N TYR A 16 6.00 -8.43 -2.38
CA TYR A 16 6.73 -9.49 -3.10
C TYR A 16 7.36 -8.96 -4.38
N ASP A 17 8.20 -9.77 -5.04
CA ASP A 17 8.99 -9.36 -6.21
C ASP A 17 9.78 -8.07 -6.00
N ILE A 18 10.41 -7.96 -4.83
CA ILE A 18 11.12 -6.75 -4.39
C ILE A 18 12.43 -6.61 -5.17
N LYS A 19 12.53 -5.54 -5.97
CA LYS A 19 13.68 -5.23 -6.83
C LYS A 19 14.29 -3.89 -6.44
N TYR A 20 15.60 -3.88 -6.22
CA TYR A 20 16.34 -2.65 -5.99
C TYR A 20 16.36 -1.77 -7.23
N ILE A 21 16.18 -0.46 -7.05
CA ILE A 21 16.25 0.54 -8.13
C ILE A 21 17.51 1.39 -7.98
N ALA A 22 17.65 2.09 -6.86
CA ALA A 22 18.73 3.06 -6.65
C ALA A 22 18.92 3.40 -5.17
N LYS A 23 20.03 4.06 -4.85
CA LYS A 23 20.32 4.64 -3.53
C LYS A 23 20.66 6.11 -3.71
N GLY A 24 20.01 6.98 -2.93
CA GLY A 24 20.32 8.41 -2.84
C GLY A 24 20.79 8.80 -1.44
N GLY A 25 20.93 10.11 -1.20
CA GLY A 25 21.35 10.65 0.11
C GLY A 25 20.38 10.33 1.26
N PHE A 26 19.11 10.07 0.95
CA PHE A 26 18.04 9.84 1.93
C PHE A 26 17.60 8.39 2.05
N GLY A 27 18.25 7.45 1.35
CA GLY A 27 17.91 6.03 1.45
C GLY A 27 18.00 5.26 0.14
N LYS A 28 17.36 4.08 0.13
CA LYS A 28 17.28 3.17 -1.03
C LYS A 28 15.85 3.11 -1.55
N VAL A 29 15.71 3.05 -2.87
CA VAL A 29 14.43 2.91 -3.57
C VAL A 29 14.31 1.49 -4.12
N TYR A 30 13.15 0.90 -3.93
CA TYR A 30 12.80 -0.44 -4.39
C TYR A 30 11.46 -0.41 -5.14
N LYS A 31 11.31 -1.29 -6.13
CA LYS A 31 10.04 -1.64 -6.76
C LYS A 31 9.55 -2.94 -6.15
N ALA A 32 8.27 -3.03 -5.81
CA ALA A 32 7.65 -4.25 -5.31
C ALA A 32 6.19 -4.33 -5.74
N ASN A 33 5.64 -5.55 -5.73
CA ASN A 33 4.20 -5.78 -5.85
C ASN A 33 3.60 -5.85 -4.46
N TRP A 34 2.39 -5.29 -4.29
CA TRP A 34 1.66 -5.31 -3.02
C TRP A 34 0.52 -6.33 -3.09
N ILE A 35 0.51 -7.30 -2.16
CA ILE A 35 -0.47 -8.39 -2.16
C ILE A 35 -1.91 -7.89 -1.98
N ASP A 36 -2.13 -6.92 -1.10
CA ASP A 36 -3.48 -6.52 -0.70
C ASP A 36 -4.08 -5.38 -1.52
N GLY A 37 -3.26 -4.68 -2.31
CA GLY A 37 -3.67 -3.43 -2.96
C GLY A 37 -3.99 -2.29 -1.97
N PRO A 38 -4.11 -1.05 -2.47
CA PRO A 38 -4.51 0.10 -1.67
C PRO A 38 -5.94 -0.03 -1.14
N ILE A 39 -6.19 0.53 0.05
CA ILE A 39 -7.57 0.80 0.48
C ILE A 39 -8.22 1.78 -0.51
N ASP A 40 -9.43 1.45 -0.94
CA ASP A 40 -10.25 2.30 -1.81
C ASP A 40 -11.28 3.10 -0.99
N GLU A 41 -12.17 2.40 -0.27
CA GLU A 41 -13.23 3.01 0.52
C GLU A 41 -13.64 2.15 1.73
N TRP A 42 -14.34 2.77 2.69
CA TRP A 42 -15.02 2.04 3.76
C TRP A 42 -16.32 1.44 3.23
N ASP A 43 -16.55 0.15 3.49
CA ASP A 43 -17.80 -0.53 3.19
C ASP A 43 -18.67 -0.62 4.45
N ASP A 44 -19.67 0.25 4.55
CA ASP A 44 -20.61 0.28 5.67
C ASP A 44 -21.39 -1.03 5.85
N LYS A 45 -21.57 -1.84 4.79
CA LYS A 45 -22.35 -3.09 4.87
C LYS A 45 -21.54 -4.23 5.46
N ASN A 46 -20.26 -4.30 5.10
CA ASN A 46 -19.34 -5.34 5.58
C ASN A 46 -18.54 -4.88 6.81
N GLU A 47 -18.74 -3.63 7.25
CA GLU A 47 -18.02 -2.97 8.33
C GLU A 47 -16.50 -3.15 8.19
N ASN A 48 -16.00 -2.99 6.96
CA ASN A 48 -14.60 -3.23 6.64
C ASN A 48 -14.13 -2.38 5.46
N TRP A 49 -12.82 -2.25 5.29
CA TRP A 49 -12.20 -1.55 4.18
C TRP A 49 -12.23 -2.41 2.90
N LYS A 50 -12.73 -1.83 1.81
CA LYS A 50 -12.53 -2.37 0.46
C LYS A 50 -11.14 -2.02 -0.05
N ARG A 51 -10.59 -2.91 -0.85
CA ARG A 51 -9.27 -2.80 -1.47
C ARG A 51 -9.41 -3.07 -2.97
N GLU A 52 -8.50 -2.50 -3.75
CA GLU A 52 -8.42 -2.67 -5.21
C GLU A 52 -7.99 -4.09 -5.62
#